data_AF-A0A292Y829-F1
#
_entry.id   AF-A0A292Y829-F1
#
_cell.length_a   1.000
_cell.length_b   1.000
_cell.length_c   1.000
_cell.angle_alpha   90.00
_cell.angle_beta   90.00
_cell.angle_gamma   90.00
#
_symmetry.space_group_name_H-M   'P 1'
#
loop_
_entity.id
_entity.type
_entity.pdbx_description
1 polymer ?
#
loop_
_entity_poly.entity_id
_entity_poly.type
_entity_poly.pdbx_seq_one_letter_code
_entity_poly.pdbx_strand_id
1 'polypeptide(L)' 'MKLDLSEENIKKLNEKCQNQDKHLYEFLKDEFPKLSTEERLKYLATILNDFFEDYEFDEKAPRHKEDGYSIVKFWPKKKA' A
#
# COMPACT_ATOMS: atom_id res chain seq x y z
N MET A 1 4.72 -0.57 18.24
CA MET A 1 4.71 0.73 17.51
C MET A 1 3.26 1.16 17.38
N LYS A 2 2.96 2.45 17.40
CA LYS A 2 1.58 2.93 17.21
C LYS A 2 1.38 3.18 15.71
N LEU A 3 0.28 2.68 15.14
CA LEU A 3 -0.11 3.01 13.77
C LEU A 3 -0.44 4.51 13.71
N ASP A 4 0.24 5.22 12.82
CA ASP A 4 -0.06 6.61 12.50
C ASP A 4 -0.83 6.66 11.18
N LEU A 5 -2.16 6.72 11.29
CA LEU A 5 -3.09 6.80 10.16
C LEU A 5 -3.61 8.22 9.95
N SER A 6 -2.85 9.22 10.39
CA SER A 6 -3.19 10.64 10.19
C SER A 6 -3.17 11.00 8.70
N GLU A 7 -4.04 11.90 8.26
CA GLU A 7 -4.16 12.32 6.86
C GLU A 7 -2.82 12.79 6.26
N GLU A 8 -2.03 13.54 7.04
CA GLU A 8 -0.71 14.01 6.62
C GLU A 8 0.25 12.85 6.34
N ASN A 9 0.28 11.84 7.22
CA ASN A 9 1.15 10.68 7.03
C ASN A 9 0.69 9.81 5.86
N ILE A 10 -0.62 9.57 5.71
CA ILE A 10 -1.17 8.80 4.59
C ILE A 10 -0.87 9.48 3.26
N LYS A 11 -1.04 10.81 3.17
CA LYS A 11 -0.66 11.59 1.99
C LYS A 11 0.83 11.43 1.66
N LYS A 12 1.69 11.59 2.65
CA LYS A 12 3.15 11.42 2.49
C LYS A 12 3.53 9.99 2.04
N LEU A 13 2.87 8.97 2.58
CA LEU A 13 3.08 7.58 2.18
C LEU A 13 2.62 7.34 0.74
N ASN A 14 1.45 7.87 0.35
CA ASN A 14 0.98 7.81 -1.03
C ASN A 14 1.99 8.48 -1.98
N GLU A 15 2.41 9.72 -1.69
CA GLU A 15 3.39 10.44 -2.52
C GLU A 15 4.71 9.68 -2.66
N LYS A 16 5.22 9.09 -1.57
CA LYS A 16 6.40 8.22 -1.63
C LYS A 16 6.17 7.00 -2.50
N CYS A 17 5.04 6.30 -2.33
CA CYS A 17 4.72 5.10 -3.10
C CYS A 17 4.61 5.42 -4.61
N GLN A 18 4.03 6.57 -4.96
CA GLN A 18 3.87 7.01 -6.35
C GLN A 18 5.21 7.24 -7.07
N ASN A 19 6.28 7.53 -6.33
CA ASN A 19 7.63 7.75 -6.86
C ASN A 19 8.51 6.48 -6.87
N GLN A 20 7.92 5.31 -6.62
CA GLN A 20 8.63 4.03 -6.61
C GLN A 20 8.13 3.08 -7.71
N ASP A 21 8.87 2.00 -7.94
CA ASP A 21 8.56 0.96 -8.92
C ASP A 21 8.08 -0.32 -8.22
N LYS A 22 7.19 -0.16 -7.22
CA LYS A 22 6.66 -1.26 -6.40
C LYS A 22 5.16 -1.10 -6.19
N HIS A 23 4.48 -2.22 -5.99
CA HIS A 23 3.07 -2.18 -5.61
C HIS A 23 2.92 -1.76 -4.14
N LEU A 24 1.78 -1.14 -3.81
CA LEU A 24 1.51 -0.50 -2.52
C LEU A 24 1.83 -1.37 -1.31
N TYR A 25 1.42 -2.65 -1.32
CA TYR A 25 1.71 -3.55 -0.21
C TYR A 25 3.21 -3.81 -0.01
N GLU A 26 3.97 -3.96 -1.08
CA GLU A 26 5.42 -4.20 -0.99
C GLU A 26 6.15 -2.95 -0.49
N PHE A 27 5.73 -1.78 -0.95
CA PHE A 27 6.20 -0.50 -0.41
C PHE A 27 5.95 -0.39 1.11
N LEU A 28 4.74 -0.71 1.57
CA LEU A 28 4.41 -0.67 3.00
C LEU A 28 5.19 -1.70 3.82
N LYS A 29 5.52 -2.85 3.22
CA LYS A 29 6.37 -3.86 3.85
C LYS A 29 7.80 -3.37 4.05
N ASP A 30 8.35 -2.66 3.06
CA ASP A 30 9.69 -2.09 3.14
C ASP A 30 9.78 -0.88 4.09
N GLU A 31 8.78 0.02 4.08
CA GLU A 31 8.74 1.14 5.02
C GLU A 31 8.52 0.65 6.46
N PHE A 32 7.73 -0.42 6.64
CA PHE A 32 7.33 -0.92 7.93
C PHE A 32 7.57 -2.43 8.10
N PRO A 33 8.84 -2.90 8.08
CA PRO A 33 9.17 -4.33 8.14
C PRO A 33 8.86 -4.96 9.50
N LYS A 34 8.67 -4.14 10.55
CA LYS A 34 8.36 -4.59 11.91
C LYS A 34 6.86 -4.68 12.21
N LEU A 35 6.00 -4.13 11.35
CA LEU A 35 4.55 -4.23 11.51
C LEU A 35 4.05 -5.61 11.08
N SER A 36 2.95 -6.05 11.68
CA SER A 36 2.27 -7.26 11.21
C SER A 36 1.62 -7.04 9.85
N THR A 37 1.28 -8.13 9.16
CA THR A 37 0.53 -8.10 7.91
C THR A 37 -0.80 -7.36 8.07
N GLU A 38 -1.54 -7.59 9.17
CA GLU A 38 -2.79 -6.87 9.46
C GLU A 38 -2.60 -5.37 9.63
N GLU A 39 -1.53 -4.95 10.30
CA GLU A 39 -1.19 -3.54 10.48
C GLU A 39 -0.87 -2.86 9.15
N ARG A 40 -0.13 -3.52 8.26
CA ARG A 40 0.14 -3.03 6.90
C ARG A 40 -1.14 -3.00 6.05
N LEU A 41 -2.02 -3.98 6.21
CA LEU A 41 -3.32 -3.99 5.52
C LEU A 41 -4.20 -2.81 5.94
N LYS A 42 -4.14 -2.37 7.20
CA LYS A 42 -4.82 -1.14 7.63
C LYS A 42 -4.27 0.09 6.89
N TYR A 43 -2.95 0.23 6.78
CA TYR A 43 -2.34 1.29 5.96
C TYR A 43 -2.76 1.23 4.50
N LEU A 44 -2.74 0.04 3.91
CA LEU A 44 -3.16 -0.19 2.53
C LEU A 44 -4.61 0.25 2.32
N ALA A 45 -5.52 -0.17 3.22
CA ALA A 45 -6.93 0.20 3.14
C ALA A 45 -7.13 1.72 3.30
N THR A 46 -6.42 2.36 4.23
CA THR A 46 -6.52 3.82 4.42
C THR A 46 -6.00 4.59 3.20
N ILE A 47 -4.84 4.21 2.65
CA ILE A 47 -4.31 4.85 1.43
C ILE A 47 -5.26 4.68 0.27
N LEU A 48 -5.82 3.47 0.07
CA LEU A 48 -6.76 3.23 -1.02
C LEU A 48 -8.09 3.95 -0.81
N ASN A 49 -8.58 4.13 0.40
CA ASN A 49 -9.81 4.90 0.64
C ASN A 49 -9.69 6.34 0.12
N ASP A 50 -8.52 6.97 0.32
CA ASP A 50 -8.32 8.38 -0.02
C ASP A 50 -7.72 8.57 -1.43
N PHE A 51 -6.96 7.59 -1.93
CA PHE A 51 -6.16 7.72 -3.14
C PHE A 51 -6.36 6.56 -4.13
N PHE A 52 -7.51 5.86 -4.10
CA PHE A 52 -7.78 4.71 -4.99
C PHE A 52 -7.47 5.01 -6.47
N GLU A 53 -7.85 6.21 -6.93
CA GLU A 53 -7.69 6.63 -8.32
C GLU A 53 -6.22 6.77 -8.76
N ASP A 54 -5.29 6.94 -7.82
CA ASP A 54 -3.85 7.01 -8.07
C ASP A 54 -3.22 5.62 -8.31
N TYR A 55 -4.01 4.54 -8.21
CA TYR A 55 -3.54 3.16 -8.38
C TYR A 55 -4.26 2.43 -9.50
N GLU A 56 -3.54 1.51 -10.13
CA GLU A 56 -4.06 0.51 -11.05
C GLU A 56 -3.88 -0.89 -10.45
N PHE A 57 -4.79 -1.79 -10.78
CA PHE A 57 -4.72 -3.18 -10.32
C PHE A 57 -5.34 -4.09 -11.38
N ASP A 58 -4.84 -5.32 -11.42
CA ASP A 58 -5.43 -6.39 -12.22
C ASP A 58 -5.91 -7.50 -11.27
N GLU A 59 -7.22 -7.73 -11.26
CA GLU A 59 -7.85 -8.75 -10.41
C GLU A 59 -7.40 -10.18 -10.76
N LYS A 60 -6.99 -10.41 -12.01
CA LYS A 60 -6.53 -11.70 -12.52
C LYS A 60 -5.02 -11.89 -12.36
N ALA A 61 -4.28 -10.82 -12.09
CA ALA A 61 -2.84 -10.90 -11.87
C ALA A 61 -2.51 -11.71 -10.60
N PRO A 62 -1.32 -12.34 -10.56
CA PRO A 62 -0.87 -13.07 -9.39
C PRO A 62 -0.77 -12.15 -8.17
N ARG A 63 -1.60 -12.45 -7.17
CA ARG A 63 -1.68 -11.74 -5.89
C ARG A 63 -0.44 -11.95 -5.03
N HIS A 64 -0.15 -10.98 -4.17
CA HIS A 64 0.86 -11.14 -3.12
C HIS A 64 0.30 -12.06 -2.03
N LYS A 65 1.05 -13.07 -1.61
CA LYS A 65 0.63 -14.02 -0.57
C LYS A 65 1.57 -13.95 0.62
N GLU A 66 1.05 -13.64 1.79
CA GLU A 66 1.82 -13.49 3.03
C GLU A 66 0.91 -13.79 4.22
N ASP A 67 1.39 -14.55 5.21
CA ASP A 67 0.66 -14.90 6.45
C ASP A 67 -0.78 -15.43 6.23
N GLY A 68 -1.01 -16.18 5.15
CA GLY A 68 -2.35 -16.70 4.79
C GLY A 68 -3.26 -15.70 4.07
N TYR A 69 -2.82 -14.45 3.90
CA TYR A 69 -3.53 -13.43 3.12
C TYR A 69 -3.24 -13.56 1.62
N SER A 70 -4.21 -13.15 0.81
CA SER A 70 -4.12 -13.08 -0.65
C SER A 70 -4.45 -11.65 -1.09
N ILE A 71 -3.41 -10.86 -1.31
CA ILE A 71 -3.46 -9.40 -1.40
C ILE A 71 -3.34 -8.96 -2.86
N VAL A 72 -4.30 -8.16 -3.33
CA VAL A 72 -4.28 -7.57 -4.67
C VAL A 72 -3.12 -6.59 -4.78
N LYS A 73 -2.42 -6.60 -5.92
CA LYS A 73 -1.30 -5.70 -6.18
C LYS A 73 -1.81 -4.41 -6.80
N PHE A 74 -1.79 -3.35 -6.01
CA PHE A 74 -2.10 -1.99 -6.45
C PHE A 74 -0.80 -1.30 -6.86
N TRP A 75 -0.64 -1.03 -8.14
CA TRP A 75 0.52 -0.35 -8.70
C TRP A 75 0.25 1.15 -8.80
N PRO A 76 1.20 2.01 -8.42
CA PRO A 76 1.05 3.44 -8.61
C PRO A 76 0.97 3.76 -10.11
N LYS A 77 0.01 4.58 -10.53
CA LYS A 77 -0.14 4.97 -11.94
C LYS A 77 1.00 5.84 -12.48
N LYS A 78 1.94 6.25 -11.60
CA LYS A 78 3.00 7.24 -11.82
C LYS A 78 2.38 8.54 -12.33
N LYS A 79 2.34 9.57 -11.48
CA LYS A 79 1.91 10.91 -11.93
C LYS A 79 2.94 11.39 -12.96
N ALA A 80 2.50 11.44 -14.22
CA ALA A 80 3.26 11.94 -15.37
C ALA A 80 3.60 13.42 -15.21
#